data_AF-A0A0B7C242-F1
#
_entry.id   AF-A0A0B7C242-F1
#
_cell.length_a   1.000
_cell.length_b   1.000
_cell.length_c   1.000
_cell.angle_alpha   90.00
_cell.angle_beta   90.00
_cell.angle_gamma   90.00
#
_symmetry.space_group_name_H-M   'P 1'
#
loop_
_entity.id
_entity.type
_entity.pdbx_description
1 polymer ?
#
loop_
_entity_poly.entity_id
_entity_poly.type
_entity_poly.pdbx_seq_one_letter_code
_entity_poly.pdbx_strand_id
1 'polypeptide(L)' 'MYRHEQPHKFSQDSIEKSMRANKQFAEENDIQVYSQYAVAPHHSGVYPVYDPLYTSWREVWGVKTTSTEEYPKLMPPWKR' A
#
# COMPACT_ATOMS: atom_id res chain seq x y z
N MET A 1 -0.52 5.37 -1.15
CA MET A 1 -1.18 6.01 -2.31
C MET A 1 -1.67 7.38 -1.87
N TYR A 2 -1.86 8.32 -2.80
CA TYR A 2 -2.05 9.73 -2.48
C TYR A 2 -3.39 10.04 -1.79
N ARG A 3 -4.47 9.31 -2.13
CA ARG A 3 -5.82 9.56 -1.58
C ARG A 3 -6.36 8.42 -0.72
N HIS A 4 -5.48 7.58 -0.19
CA HIS A 4 -5.86 6.37 0.55
C HIS A 4 -6.77 5.43 -0.26
N GLU A 5 -6.57 5.34 -1.57
CA GLU A 5 -7.38 4.53 -2.48
C GLU A 5 -7.24 3.03 -2.20
N GLN A 6 -8.29 2.25 -2.43
CA GLN A 6 -8.21 0.78 -2.38
C GLN A 6 -7.55 0.22 -3.65
N PRO A 7 -6.28 -0.22 -3.63
CA PRO A 7 -5.52 -0.61 -4.83
C PRO A 7 -6.22 -1.59 -5.77
N HIS A 8 -6.88 -2.62 -5.25
CA HIS A 8 -7.53 -3.65 -6.05
C HIS A 8 -8.69 -3.15 -6.95
N LYS A 9 -9.13 -1.89 -6.78
CA LYS A 9 -10.17 -1.25 -7.60
C LYS A 9 -9.63 -0.47 -8.80
N PHE A 10 -8.32 -0.32 -8.93
CA PHE A 10 -7.69 0.54 -9.93
C PHE A 10 -6.71 -0.25 -10.79
N SER A 11 -6.52 0.19 -12.04
CA SER A 11 -5.48 -0.37 -12.92
C SER A 11 -4.07 -0.01 -12.43
N GLN A 12 -3.07 -0.76 -12.85
CA GLN A 12 -1.67 -0.51 -12.51
C GLN A 12 -1.25 0.94 -12.82
N ASP A 13 -1.59 1.45 -14.01
CA ASP A 13 -1.27 2.83 -14.41
C ASP A 13 -1.85 3.87 -13.43
N SER A 14 -3.11 3.69 -13.02
CA SER A 14 -3.75 4.60 -12.06
C SER A 14 -3.10 4.51 -10.68
N ILE A 15 -2.64 3.32 -10.28
CA ILE A 15 -1.93 3.09 -9.02
C ILE A 15 -0.58 3.81 -9.04
N GLU A 16 0.21 3.61 -10.10
CA GLU A 16 1.51 4.25 -10.27
C GLU A 16 1.38 5.77 -10.28
N LYS A 17 0.38 6.31 -10.98
CA LYS A 17 0.10 7.75 -11.00
C LYS A 17 -0.17 8.29 -9.60
N SER A 18 -1.00 7.60 -8.81
CA SER A 18 -1.26 7.97 -7.41
C SER A 18 -0.01 7.87 -6.54
N MET A 19 0.82 6.82 -6.72
CA MET A 19 2.07 6.66 -5.99
C MET A 19 3.09 7.76 -6.33
N ARG A 20 3.22 8.15 -7.60
CA ARG A 20 4.10 9.23 -8.05
C ARG A 20 3.66 10.59 -7.51
N ALA A 21 2.35 10.87 -7.51
CA ALA A 21 1.82 12.08 -6.89
C ALA A 21 2.15 12.15 -5.39
N ASN A 22 2.03 11.02 -4.67
CA ASN A 22 2.42 10.95 -3.26
C ASN A 22 3.92 11.15 -3.05
N LYS A 23 4.76 10.69 -3.98
CA LYS A 23 6.21 10.86 -3.92
C LYS A 23 6.60 12.31 -4.15
N GLN A 24 6.05 12.94 -5.19
CA GLN A 24 6.25 14.35 -5.48
C GLN A 24 5.83 15.22 -4.30
N PHE A 25 4.68 14.94 -3.68
CA PHE A 25 4.25 15.65 -2.48
C PHE A 25 5.28 15.56 -1.33
N ALA A 26 5.85 14.38 -1.11
CA ALA A 26 6.88 14.21 -0.07
C ALA A 26 8.15 14.99 -0.40
N GLU A 27 8.58 15.01 -1.66
CA GLU A 27 9.76 15.76 -2.12
C GLU A 27 9.54 17.29 -2.01
N GLU A 28 8.37 17.80 -2.39
CA GLU A 28 8.03 19.23 -2.32
C GLU A 28 7.92 19.77 -0.88
N ASN A 29 7.67 18.88 0.09
CA ASN A 29 7.48 19.24 1.50
C ASN A 29 8.65 18.79 2.38
N ASP A 30 9.78 18.40 1.80
CA ASP A 30 10.97 17.92 2.52
C ASP A 30 10.67 16.79 3.53
N ILE A 31 9.71 15.91 3.19
CA ILE A 31 9.33 14.78 4.04
C ILE A 31 10.32 13.64 3.78
N GLN A 32 11.10 13.30 4.80
CA GLN A 32 12.00 12.14 4.73
C GLN A 32 11.19 10.83 4.66
N VAL A 33 11.31 10.11 3.55
CA VAL A 33 10.63 8.82 3.35
C VAL A 33 11.65 7.68 3.23
N TYR A 34 11.43 6.61 3.99
CA TYR A 34 12.18 5.37 3.87
C TYR A 34 11.49 4.46 2.85
N SER A 35 12.11 4.29 1.68
CA SER A 35 11.56 3.60 0.51
C SER A 35 11.29 2.10 0.68
N GLN A 36 11.86 1.45 1.69
CA GLN A 36 11.92 -0.02 1.74
C GLN A 36 10.66 -0.67 2.33
N TYR A 37 9.81 0.10 3.00
CA TYR A 37 8.60 -0.38 3.66
C TYR A 37 7.38 0.49 3.33
N ALA A 38 6.25 -0.15 3.06
CA ALA A 38 4.97 0.54 2.86
C ALA A 38 3.81 -0.26 3.45
N VAL A 39 2.69 0.42 3.72
CA VAL A 39 1.43 -0.18 4.17
C VAL A 39 0.37 0.03 3.10
N ALA A 40 -0.35 -1.02 2.72
CA ALA A 40 -1.43 -0.92 1.75
C ALA A 40 -2.58 -0.09 2.33
N PRO A 41 -3.16 0.88 1.59
CA PRO A 41 -4.36 1.56 2.03
C PRO A 41 -5.50 0.56 2.25
N HIS A 42 -6.22 0.73 3.36
CA HIS A 42 -7.24 -0.23 3.82
C HIS A 42 -6.76 -1.67 3.96
N HIS A 43 -5.44 -1.91 4.04
CA HIS A 43 -4.82 -3.24 3.96
C HIS A 43 -5.26 -4.07 2.73
N SER A 44 -5.81 -3.40 1.71
CA SER A 44 -6.42 -4.06 0.57
C SER A 44 -5.37 -4.38 -0.49
N GLY A 45 -5.58 -5.46 -1.24
CA GLY A 45 -4.60 -5.97 -2.21
C GLY A 45 -3.43 -6.73 -1.56
N VAL A 46 -3.35 -6.77 -0.22
CA VAL A 46 -2.49 -7.72 0.50
C VAL A 46 -3.15 -9.09 0.54
N TYR A 47 -4.44 -9.14 0.89
CA TYR A 47 -5.29 -10.32 0.73
C TYR A 47 -6.70 -9.92 0.26
N PRO A 48 -7.23 -10.52 -0.83
CA PRO A 48 -6.48 -11.32 -1.80
C PRO A 48 -5.33 -10.50 -2.41
N VAL A 49 -4.26 -11.20 -2.79
CA VAL A 49 -3.06 -10.59 -3.35
C VAL A 49 -3.41 -9.89 -4.66
N TYR A 50 -2.98 -8.64 -4.80
CA TYR A 50 -3.15 -7.85 -6.01
C TYR A 50 -1.80 -7.45 -6.60
N ASP A 51 -1.29 -8.22 -7.55
CA ASP A 51 0.07 -8.06 -8.11
C ASP A 51 0.41 -6.65 -8.61
N PRO A 52 -0.50 -5.90 -9.27
CA PRO A 52 -0.19 -4.54 -9.72
C PRO A 52 0.22 -3.60 -8.59
N LEU A 53 -0.29 -3.80 -7.36
CA LEU A 53 0.14 -3.03 -6.18
C LEU A 53 1.62 -3.25 -5.89
N TYR A 54 2.05 -4.51 -5.83
CA TYR A 54 3.43 -4.89 -5.49
C TYR A 54 4.42 -4.47 -6.57
N THR A 55 4.06 -4.64 -7.85
CA THR A 55 4.86 -4.15 -8.97
C THR A 55 5.05 -2.64 -8.89
N SER A 56 3.96 -1.88 -8.75
CA SER A 56 4.01 -0.41 -8.67
C SER A 56 4.82 0.08 -7.48
N TRP A 57 4.69 -0.59 -6.33
CA TRP A 57 5.47 -0.28 -5.13
C TRP A 57 6.97 -0.48 -5.31
N ARG A 58 7.36 -1.57 -5.96
CA ARG A 58 8.76 -1.83 -6.28
C ARG A 58 9.30 -0.78 -7.24
N GLU A 59 8.58 -0.47 -8.32
CA GLU A 59 9.06 0.44 -9.37
C GLU A 59 9.09 1.92 -8.94
N VAL A 60 8.06 2.40 -8.23
CA VAL A 60 7.97 3.84 -7.86
C VAL A 60 8.74 4.16 -6.58
N TRP A 61 8.63 3.26 -5.60
CA TRP A 61 9.12 3.50 -4.24
C TRP A 61 10.31 2.62 -3.87
N GLY A 62 10.56 1.49 -4.53
CA GLY A 62 11.62 0.56 -4.12
C GLY A 62 11.26 -0.24 -2.86
N VAL A 63 9.96 -0.44 -2.61
CA VAL A 63 9.47 -1.20 -1.45
C VAL A 63 9.89 -2.66 -1.57
N LYS A 64 10.40 -3.20 -0.46
CA LYS A 64 10.84 -4.61 -0.34
C LYS A 64 9.99 -5.39 0.66
N THR A 65 9.45 -4.70 1.66
CA THR A 65 8.63 -5.31 2.70
C THR A 65 7.36 -4.51 2.93
N THR A 66 6.30 -5.17 3.36
CA THR A 66 5.03 -4.54 3.70
C THR A 66 4.46 -5.23 4.93
N SER A 67 3.58 -4.56 5.68
CA SER A 67 2.81 -5.23 6.71
C SER A 67 1.64 -5.95 6.10
N THR A 68 1.44 -7.18 6.55
CA THR A 68 0.17 -7.87 6.38
C THR A 68 -0.68 -7.59 7.61
N GLU A 69 -1.98 -7.39 7.44
CA GLU A 69 -2.89 -7.57 8.57
C GLU A 69 -2.80 -9.03 9.01
N GLU A 70 -2.55 -9.29 10.30
CA GLU A 70 -2.94 -10.57 10.89
C GLU A 70 -4.47 -10.56 10.88
N TYR A 71 -5.07 -11.06 9.80
CA TYR A 71 -6.51 -11.18 9.71
C TYR A 71 -6.98 -11.98 10.93
N PRO A 72 -7.98 -11.47 11.68
CA PRO A 72 -8.22 -11.90 13.04
C PRO A 72 -8.40 -13.41 13.09
N LYS A 73 -7.70 -14.09 14.01
CA LYS A 73 -8.17 -15.38 14.51
C LYS A 73 -9.65 -15.16 14.85
N LEU A 74 -10.53 -15.81 14.10
CA LEU A 74 -11.97 -15.85 14.33
C LEU A 74 -12.24 -16.55 15.67
N MET A 75 -11.88 -15.91 16.77
CA MET A 75 -12.34 -16.25 18.09
C MET A 75 -13.43 -15.23 18.39
N PRO A 76 -14.71 -15.62 18.28
CA PRO A 76 -15.77 -14.71 18.63
C PRO A 76 -15.67 -14.30 20.12
N PRO A 77 -16.21 -13.13 20.49
CA PRO A 77 -16.06 -12.55 21.84
C PRO A 77 -16.40 -13.49 23.00
N TRP A 78 -17.29 -14.46 22.76
CA TRP A 78 -17.74 -15.46 23.74
C TRP A 78 -16.77 -16.63 23.96
N LYS A 79 -15.60 -16.66 23.30
CA LYS A 79 -14.51 -17.59 23.60
C LYS A 79 -13.31 -16.92 24.30
N ARG A 80 -13.51 -15.77 24.96
CA ARG A 80 -12.50 -15.13 25.81
C ARG A 80 -12.50 -15.72 27.22
#